data_AF-A0A9E0H9B5-F1
#
_entry.id   AF-A0A9E0H9B5-F1
#
_cell.length_a   1.000
_cell.length_b   1.000
_cell.length_c   1.000
_cell.angle_alpha   90.00
_cell.angle_beta   90.00
_cell.angle_gamma   90.00
#
_symmetry.space_group_name_H-M   'P 1'
#
loop_
_entity.id
_entity.type
_entity.pdbx_description
1 polymer ?
#
loop_
_entity_poly.entity_id
_entity_poly.type
_entity_poly.pdbx_seq_one_letter_code
_entity_poly.pdbx_strand_id
1 'polypeptide(L)' 'MGSLIQRNTAVAKRKGTLAVAAGVGSAVVLVAVSPVLGVVGLAGAAYLGWDWLRFRMKHGLRL' A
#
# COMPACT_ATOMS: atom_id res chain seq x y z
N MET A 1 6.09 19.08 20.48
CA MET A 1 4.89 18.71 19.70
C MET A 1 5.32 18.45 18.27
N GLY A 2 5.54 17.17 17.92
CA GLY A 2 5.95 16.81 16.56
C GLY A 2 4.81 17.13 15.59
N SER A 3 5.09 18.00 14.61
CA SER A 3 4.12 18.47 13.62
C SER A 3 3.24 17.32 13.12
N LEU A 4 1.91 17.48 13.18
CA LEU A 4 0.92 16.51 12.67
C LEU A 4 1.24 16.08 11.24
N ILE A 5 1.88 16.96 10.47
CA ILE A 5 2.37 16.72 9.11
C ILE A 5 3.47 15.65 9.10
N GLN A 6 4.42 15.70 10.03
CA GLN A 6 5.52 14.73 10.12
C GLN A 6 5.02 13.33 10.47
N ARG A 7 4.00 13.23 11.34
CA ARG A 7 3.32 11.95 11.63
C ARG A 7 2.54 11.43 10.43
N ASN A 8 1.77 12.29 9.74
CA ASN A 8 1.01 11.89 8.56
C ASN A 8 1.93 11.42 7.42
N THR A 9 3.10 12.05 7.24
CA THR A 9 4.11 11.61 6.27
C THR A 9 4.71 10.26 6.63
N ALA A 10 4.98 9.99 7.91
CA ALA A 10 5.50 8.69 8.35
C ALA A 10 4.46 7.56 8.15
N VAL A 11 3.19 7.83 8.46
CA VAL A 11 2.08 6.90 8.23
C VAL A 11 1.89 6.65 6.73
N ALA A 12 1.96 7.69 5.91
CA ALA A 12 1.93 7.55 4.46
C ALA A 12 3.09 6.68 3.97
N LYS A 13 4.35 6.91 4.39
CA LYS A 13 5.46 6.05 3.98
C LYS A 13 5.22 4.58 4.36
N ARG A 14 4.79 4.29 5.58
CA ARG A 14 4.48 2.91 6.02
C ARG A 14 3.38 2.25 5.20
N LYS A 15 2.28 2.96 4.94
CA LYS A 15 1.18 2.44 4.10
C LYS A 15 1.64 2.17 2.66
N GLY A 16 2.49 3.03 2.09
CA GLY A 16 3.09 2.82 0.78
C GLY A 16 4.02 1.61 0.76
N THR A 17 4.90 1.46 1.75
CA THR A 17 5.78 0.29 1.88
C THR A 17 4.99 -1.00 2.05
N LEU A 18 3.89 -0.99 2.82
CA LEU A 18 3.00 -2.13 2.97
C LEU A 18 2.30 -2.49 1.66
N ALA A 19 1.81 -1.50 0.90
CA ALA A 19 1.21 -1.74 -0.41
C ALA A 19 2.22 -2.34 -1.40
N VAL A 20 3.46 -1.83 -1.42
CA VAL A 20 4.55 -2.38 -2.26
C VAL A 20 4.91 -3.80 -1.81
N ALA A 21 5.10 -4.04 -0.51
CA ALA A 21 5.42 -5.36 0.02
C ALA A 21 4.29 -6.37 -0.26
N ALA A 22 3.03 -5.98 -0.08
CA ALA A 22 1.88 -6.80 -0.42
C ALA A 22 1.80 -7.06 -1.92
N GLY A 23 2.07 -6.07 -2.78
CA GLY A 23 2.10 -6.24 -4.22
C GLY A 23 3.19 -7.22 -4.68
N VAL A 24 4.41 -7.06 -4.18
CA VAL A 24 5.54 -7.97 -4.47
C VAL A 24 5.25 -9.38 -3.97
N GLY A 25 4.79 -9.53 -2.72
CA GLY A 25 4.43 -10.83 -2.16
C GLY A 25 3.33 -11.52 -2.97
N SER A 26 2.31 -10.77 -3.40
CA SER A 26 1.21 -11.31 -4.21
C SER A 26 1.65 -11.71 -5.61
N ALA A 27 2.57 -10.95 -6.22
CA ALA A 27 3.16 -11.31 -7.51
C ALA A 27 3.98 -12.62 -7.42
N VAL A 28 4.72 -12.81 -6.33
CA VAL A 28 5.43 -14.08 -6.07
C VAL A 28 4.44 -15.22 -5.88
N VAL A 29 3.38 -15.05 -5.09
CA VAL A 29 2.34 -16.07 -4.93
C VAL A 29 1.66 -16.42 -6.27
N LEU A 30 1.42 -15.42 -7.12
CA LEU A 30 0.82 -15.60 -8.44
C LEU A 30 1.66 -16.49 -9.34
N VAL A 31 2.99 -16.34 -9.32
CA VAL A 31 3.91 -17.07 -10.19
C VAL A 31 4.33 -18.41 -9.60
N ALA A 32 4.61 -18.47 -8.29
CA ALA A 32 5.28 -19.61 -7.66
C ALA A 32 4.34 -20.58 -6.93
N VAL A 33 3.10 -20.18 -6.59
CA VAL A 33 2.21 -20.98 -5.74
C VAL A 33 0.88 -21.27 -6.43
N SER A 34 0.09 -20.24 -6.71
CA SER A 34 -1.22 -20.40 -7.31
C SER A 34 -1.68 -19.08 -7.94
N PRO A 35 -2.08 -19.10 -9.22
CA PRO A 35 -2.53 -17.89 -9.90
C PRO A 35 -3.81 -17.32 -9.27
N VAL A 36 -4.71 -18.17 -8.76
CA VAL A 36 -5.94 -17.72 -8.10
C VAL A 36 -5.64 -16.97 -6.80
N LEU A 37 -4.80 -17.54 -5.94
CA LEU A 37 -4.40 -16.89 -4.69
C LEU A 37 -3.58 -15.62 -4.96
N GLY A 38 -2.74 -15.64 -6.00
CA GLY A 38 -1.99 -14.47 -6.44
C GLY A 38 -2.87 -13.32 -6.91
N VAL A 39 -3.93 -13.59 -7.68
CA VAL A 39 -4.89 -12.58 -8.14
C VAL A 39 -5.66 -11.98 -6.95
N VAL A 40 -6.09 -12.81 -5.98
CA VAL A 40 -6.74 -12.32 -4.76
C VAL A 40 -5.79 -11.46 -3.93
N GLY A 41 -4.52 -11.88 -3.79
CA GLY A 41 -3.48 -11.09 -3.14
C GLY A 41 -3.25 -9.74 -3.83
N LEU A 42 -3.16 -9.74 -5.17
CA LEU A 42 -2.98 -8.52 -5.96
C LEU A 42 -4.18 -7.58 -5.84
N ALA A 43 -5.41 -8.10 -5.77
CA ALA A 43 -6.60 -7.29 -5.51
C ALA A 43 -6.53 -6.62 -4.12
N GLY A 44 -6.07 -7.35 -3.10
CA GLY A 44 -5.81 -6.79 -1.76
C GLY A 44 -4.69 -5.74 -1.76
N ALA A 45 -3.61 -5.99 -2.49
CA ALA A 45 -2.50 -5.04 -2.64
C ALA A 45 -2.93 -3.76 -3.38
N ALA A 46 -3.75 -3.88 -4.42
CA ALA A 46 -4.34 -2.76 -5.13
C ALA A 46 -5.25 -1.92 -4.22
N TYR A 47 -6.06 -2.57 -3.36
CA TYR A 47 -6.88 -1.87 -2.37
C TYR A 47 -6.04 -1.13 -1.33
N LEU A 48 -4.95 -1.73 -0.84
CA LEU A 48 -4.00 -1.06 0.06
C LEU A 48 -3.32 0.14 -0.61
N GLY A 49 -2.96 0.00 -1.88
CA GLY A 49 -2.45 1.10 -2.70
C GLY A 49 -3.48 2.23 -2.85
N TRP A 50 -4.76 1.89 -3.08
CA TRP A 50 -5.85 2.84 -3.16
C TRP A 50 -6.11 3.56 -1.83
N ASP A 51 -6.12 2.84 -0.70
CA ASP A 51 -6.28 3.42 0.63
C ASP A 51 -5.12 4.36 0.98
N TRP A 52 -3.90 4.02 0.58
CA TRP A 52 -2.74 4.89 0.72
C TRP A 52 -2.87 6.19 -0.09
N LEU A 53 -3.27 6.06 -1.35
CA LEU A 53 -3.44 7.20 -2.27
C LEU A 53 -4.57 8.12 -1.79
N ARG A 54 -5.68 7.54 -1.33
CA ARG A 54 -6.81 8.24 -0.69
C ARG A 54 -6.37 8.97 0.58
N PHE A 55 -5.54 8.35 1.41
CA PHE A 55 -5.00 8.98 2.62
C PHE A 55 -4.09 10.17 2.29
N ARG A 56 -3.23 10.06 1.27
CA ARG A 56 -2.43 11.20 0.79
C ARG A 56 -3.31 12.35 0.30
N MET A 57 -4.33 12.06 -0.51
CA MET A 57 -5.27 13.06 -1.04
C MET A 57 -6.00 13.80 0.08
N LYS A 58 -6.53 13.07 1.08
CA LYS A 58 -7.23 13.67 2.23
C LYS A 58 -6.34 14.54 3.12
N HIS A 59 -5.02 14.31 3.11
CA HIS A 59 -4.07 15.04 3.94
C HIS A 59 -3.18 16.01 3.15
N GLY A 60 -3.48 16.27 1.87
CA GLY A 60 -2.74 17.23 1.04
C GLY A 60 -1.27 16.88 0.85
N LEU A 61 -0.89 15.62 1.08
CA LEU A 61 0.48 15.14 0.89
C LEU A 61 0.71 15.03 -0.61
N ARG A 62 1.50 15.97 -1.17
CA ARG A 62 1.85 16.04 -2.60
C ARG A 62 2.36 14.69 -3.11
N LEU A 63 1.92 14.34 -4.33
CA LEU A 63 2.12 13.03 -4.93
C LEU A 63 3.59 12.80 -5.33
#